data_AF-A0ABC9D7B5-F1
#
_entry.id   AF-A0ABC9D7B5-F1
#
_cell.length_a   1.000
_cell.length_b   1.000
_cell.length_c   1.000
_cell.angle_alpha   90.00
_cell.angle_beta   90.00
_cell.angle_gamma   90.00
#
_symmetry.space_group_name_H-M   'P 1'
#
loop_
_entity.id
_entity.type
_entity.pdbx_description
1 polymer ?
#
loop_
_entity_poly.entity_id
_entity_poly.type
_entity_poly.pdbx_seq_one_letter_code
_entity_poly.pdbx_strand_id
1 'polypeptide(L)'
;MASAAAAGLTDDLIVDILSRLPVKSLCQCKCVSPHWRDLISHPDHRRRLPQTLAGFFGRVRTNDGGVWRFTSLFDARQPPLACDAPFSFMAGDEDVAVLDACNGRMLCRTPKGLTHHVSRYAVCNPATKSWVALPASSNQGGNDDEDEDNESAVVRLGFDPAVSQDFYVFVFVKDDAKIVAGVEIYSSKTEAWSYKESRWNSATDLFEDSPSIFLNGLLHFTIHYHVVSVDVEGESWLLLPALEDVDDLTVYDPGFLGQYQGHLCYMNLCADETHLSIWVLEDYHANEWVLKHRITIQELTENICPPKINYFGQVTIQQLPEIPEAKYFRLITVHPDCNWILYVCGREEDTLMAYDMDKNEARVIQNLGSCTVLLPYVPFYAKSLTDGHGLSHIAL
;
A
#
# COMPACT_ATOMS: atom_id res chain seq x y z
N MET A 1 29.08 54.95 -2.52
CA MET A 1 29.29 53.80 -3.41
C MET A 1 28.68 52.57 -2.77
N ALA A 2 28.00 51.78 -3.58
CA ALA A 2 26.94 50.84 -3.22
C ALA A 2 27.35 49.74 -2.23
N SER A 3 26.45 49.48 -1.27
CA SER A 3 26.37 48.20 -0.57
C SER A 3 25.99 47.14 -1.61
N ALA A 4 26.88 46.19 -1.87
CA ALA A 4 26.58 45.03 -2.68
C ALA A 4 25.49 44.23 -1.96
N ALA A 5 24.25 44.32 -2.45
CA ALA A 5 23.18 43.44 -2.02
C ALA A 5 23.64 42.00 -2.28
N ALA A 6 23.77 41.20 -1.23
CA ALA A 6 23.89 39.75 -1.38
C ALA A 6 22.67 39.29 -2.19
N ALA A 7 22.88 38.82 -3.42
CA ALA A 7 21.80 38.36 -4.27
C ALA A 7 21.11 37.19 -3.56
N GLY A 8 19.89 37.42 -3.08
CA GLY A 8 19.06 36.38 -2.48
C GLY A 8 18.76 35.31 -3.53
N LEU A 9 18.74 34.05 -3.10
CA LEU A 9 18.20 32.95 -3.91
C LEU A 9 16.73 33.25 -4.24
N THR A 10 16.32 33.02 -5.48
CA THR A 10 14.90 33.12 -5.87
C THR A 10 14.11 31.94 -5.31
N ASP A 11 12.81 32.13 -5.12
CA ASP A 11 11.88 31.08 -4.65
C ASP A 11 12.02 29.79 -5.48
N ASP A 12 12.14 29.91 -6.81
CA ASP A 12 12.32 28.77 -7.71
C ASP A 12 13.59 27.96 -7.46
N LEU A 13 14.69 28.64 -7.12
CA LEU A 13 15.97 28.00 -6.78
C LEU A 13 15.91 27.38 -5.39
N ILE A 14 15.23 28.02 -4.43
CA ILE A 14 15.00 27.45 -3.11
C ILE A 14 14.18 26.16 -3.23
N VAL A 15 13.08 26.18 -3.99
CA VAL A 15 12.26 24.99 -4.24
C VAL A 15 13.06 23.90 -4.97
N ASP A 16 13.95 24.26 -5.89
CA ASP A 16 14.84 23.30 -6.55
C ASP A 16 15.78 22.61 -5.57
N ILE A 17 16.40 23.37 -4.66
CA ILE A 17 17.26 22.83 -3.61
C ILE A 17 16.45 21.94 -2.67
N LEU A 18 15.29 22.41 -2.21
CA LEU A 18 14.41 21.69 -1.30
C LEU A 18 13.88 20.38 -1.91
N SER A 19 13.64 20.35 -3.23
CA SER A 19 13.18 19.14 -3.94
C SER A 19 14.16 17.98 -3.91
N ARG A 20 15.45 18.26 -3.68
CA ARG A 20 16.53 17.27 -3.65
C ARG A 20 16.80 16.72 -2.24
N LEU A 21 16.12 17.25 -1.23
CA LEU A 21 16.30 16.82 0.15
C LEU A 21 15.41 15.61 0.46
N PRO A 22 15.85 14.66 1.30
CA PRO A 22 14.95 13.65 1.86
C PRO A 22 13.78 14.31 2.60
N VAL A 23 12.61 13.66 2.63
CA VAL A 23 11.41 14.27 3.22
C VAL A 23 11.62 14.65 4.69
N LYS A 24 12.37 13.85 5.45
CA LYS A 24 12.73 14.16 6.84
C LYS A 24 13.47 15.50 6.96
N SER A 25 14.45 15.75 6.09
CA SER A 25 15.18 17.02 6.04
C SER A 25 14.29 18.17 5.57
N LEU A 26 13.44 17.92 4.56
CA LEU A 26 12.46 18.90 4.09
C LEU A 26 11.49 19.33 5.21
N CYS A 27 11.05 18.40 6.05
CA CYS A 27 10.21 18.70 7.22
C CYS A 27 10.96 19.57 8.24
N GLN A 28 12.25 19.33 8.48
CA GLN A 28 13.08 20.17 9.35
C GLN A 28 13.27 21.58 8.78
N CYS A 29 13.38 21.71 7.45
CA CYS A 29 13.48 23.00 6.76
C CYS A 29 12.29 23.95 7.02
N LYS A 30 11.09 23.43 7.31
CA LYS A 30 9.91 24.23 7.72
C LYS A 30 10.13 25.01 9.03
N CYS A 31 11.11 24.59 9.85
CA CYS A 31 11.45 25.24 11.11
C CYS A 31 12.54 26.31 10.95
N VAL A 32 13.25 26.34 9.82
CA VAL A 32 14.40 27.24 9.60
C VAL A 32 13.95 28.67 9.32
N SER A 33 12.92 28.88 8.49
CA SER A 33 12.36 30.21 8.24
C SER A 33 10.87 30.15 7.86
N PRO A 34 10.09 31.22 8.14
CA PRO A 34 8.71 31.33 7.67
C PRO A 34 8.61 31.23 6.15
N HIS A 35 9.51 31.89 5.42
CA HIS A 35 9.53 31.87 3.95
C HIS A 35 9.69 30.45 3.39
N TRP A 36 10.62 29.66 3.94
CA TRP A 36 10.81 28.26 3.52
C TRP A 36 9.61 27.40 3.87
N ARG A 37 9.00 27.61 5.05
CA ARG A 37 7.77 26.93 5.43
C ARG A 37 6.64 27.21 4.45
N ASP A 38 6.48 28.46 4.03
CA ASP A 38 5.45 28.89 3.09
C ASP A 38 5.70 28.27 1.71
N LEU A 39 6.94 28.31 1.22
CA LEU A 39 7.33 27.63 -0.02
C LEU A 39 7.05 26.12 0.02
N ILE A 40 7.42 25.43 1.10
CA ILE A 40 7.22 23.98 1.25
C ILE A 40 5.73 23.62 1.32
N SER A 41 4.92 24.49 1.93
CA SER A 41 3.49 24.26 2.11
C SER A 41 2.67 24.72 0.91
N HIS A 42 3.26 25.50 -0.01
CA HIS A 42 2.59 26.05 -1.16
C HIS A 42 2.10 24.95 -2.11
N PRO A 43 0.81 24.94 -2.51
CA PRO A 43 0.25 23.93 -3.40
C PRO A 43 1.06 23.75 -4.70
N ASP A 44 1.52 24.85 -5.30
CA ASP A 44 2.23 24.82 -6.59
C ASP A 44 3.58 24.10 -6.51
N HIS A 45 4.20 24.02 -5.32
CA HIS A 45 5.50 23.38 -5.14
C HIS A 45 5.40 21.89 -4.82
N ARG A 46 4.21 21.37 -4.47
CA ARG A 46 4.02 19.94 -4.12
C ARG A 46 4.42 18.99 -5.24
N ARG A 47 4.33 19.43 -6.50
CA ARG A 47 4.76 18.65 -7.66
C ARG A 47 6.27 18.47 -7.74
N ARG A 48 7.02 19.41 -7.18
CA ARG A 48 8.49 19.42 -7.18
C ARG A 48 9.03 18.82 -5.90
N LEU A 49 8.31 18.96 -4.79
CA LEU A 49 8.78 18.53 -3.49
C LEU A 49 8.46 17.04 -3.24
N PRO A 50 9.37 16.29 -2.60
CA PRO A 50 9.13 14.91 -2.25
C PRO A 50 7.96 14.80 -1.27
N GLN A 51 7.15 13.76 -1.46
CA GLN A 51 5.94 13.49 -0.68
C GLN A 51 6.21 12.35 0.30
N THR A 52 5.51 12.36 1.44
CA THR A 52 5.58 11.33 2.48
C THR A 52 4.22 10.71 2.69
N LEU A 53 4.18 9.66 3.52
CA LEU A 53 2.95 9.01 3.94
C LEU A 53 2.01 10.03 4.60
N ALA A 54 0.92 10.36 3.90
CA ALA A 54 -0.04 11.36 4.37
C ALA A 54 -1.13 10.72 5.25
N GLY A 55 -1.42 9.44 5.04
CA GLY A 55 -2.52 8.77 5.72
C GLY A 55 -2.86 7.44 5.06
N PHE A 56 -4.10 7.02 5.26
CA PHE A 56 -4.61 5.74 4.81
C PHE A 56 -5.97 5.89 4.14
N PHE A 57 -6.20 5.13 3.09
CA PHE A 57 -7.55 4.87 2.62
C PHE A 57 -8.06 3.60 3.28
N GLY A 58 -9.11 3.76 4.10
CA GLY A 58 -9.73 2.66 4.82
C GLY A 58 -11.14 2.38 4.34
N ARG A 59 -11.54 1.10 4.29
CA ARG A 59 -12.94 0.72 4.07
C ARG A 59 -13.62 0.48 5.41
N VAL A 60 -14.56 1.34 5.75
CA VAL A 60 -15.31 1.31 7.01
C VAL A 60 -16.60 0.55 6.81
N ARG A 61 -16.92 -0.39 7.71
CA ARG A 61 -18.20 -1.12 7.66
C ARG A 61 -19.36 -0.18 7.99
N THR A 62 -20.40 -0.19 7.16
CA THR A 62 -21.68 0.46 7.44
C THR A 62 -22.83 -0.51 7.17
N ASN A 63 -24.04 -0.16 7.60
CA ASN A 63 -25.23 -1.00 7.38
C ASN A 63 -25.61 -1.14 5.90
N ASP A 64 -25.20 -0.18 5.07
CA ASP A 64 -25.58 -0.07 3.66
C ASP A 64 -24.46 -0.53 2.70
N GLY A 65 -23.44 -1.20 3.23
CA GLY A 65 -22.21 -1.55 2.50
C GLY A 65 -21.01 -0.72 2.96
N GLY A 66 -19.80 -1.27 2.82
CA GLY A 66 -18.59 -0.61 3.31
C GLY A 66 -18.17 0.61 2.47
N VAL A 67 -17.92 1.75 3.11
CA VAL A 67 -17.57 3.04 2.46
C VAL A 67 -16.08 3.34 2.62
N TRP A 68 -15.45 3.87 1.57
CA TRP A 68 -14.06 4.33 1.62
C TRP A 68 -13.91 5.68 2.30
N ARG A 69 -12.94 5.80 3.21
CA ARG A 69 -12.58 7.05 3.88
C ARG A 69 -11.08 7.24 3.87
N PHE A 70 -10.65 8.51 3.81
CA PHE A 70 -9.27 8.87 4.03
C PHE A 70 -9.05 9.32 5.48
N THR A 71 -8.07 8.70 6.14
CA THR A 71 -7.65 9.07 7.50
C THR A 71 -6.24 9.63 7.46
N SER A 72 -6.05 10.87 7.90
CA SER A 72 -4.73 11.51 7.98
C SER A 72 -3.86 10.87 9.06
N LEU A 73 -2.57 10.68 8.79
CA LEU A 73 -1.59 10.19 9.76
C LEU A 73 -1.14 11.30 10.73
N PHE A 74 -1.09 12.56 10.25
CA PHE A 74 -0.69 13.71 11.05
C PHE A 74 -1.83 14.74 11.09
N ASP A 75 -2.27 15.07 12.31
CA ASP A 75 -3.31 16.06 12.55
C ASP A 75 -2.73 17.48 12.42
N ALA A 76 -2.47 17.93 11.18
CA ALA A 76 -1.98 19.29 10.93
C ALA A 76 -2.22 19.76 9.49
N ARG A 77 -3.33 20.48 9.27
CA ARG A 77 -3.45 21.58 8.29
C ARG A 77 -3.08 21.26 6.82
N GLN A 78 -3.12 20.01 6.38
CA GLN A 78 -3.09 19.70 4.95
C GLN A 78 -4.52 19.78 4.41
N PRO A 79 -4.74 20.32 3.19
CA PRO A 79 -6.08 20.39 2.63
C PRO A 79 -6.62 18.97 2.57
N PRO A 80 -7.85 18.75 3.04
CA PRO A 80 -8.36 17.42 3.18
C PRO A 80 -8.46 16.76 1.81
N LEU A 81 -7.82 15.61 1.67
CA LEU A 81 -8.45 14.51 0.94
C LEU A 81 -9.66 13.97 1.73
N ALA A 82 -9.99 14.52 2.91
CA ALA A 82 -11.28 14.34 3.60
C ALA A 82 -12.41 14.97 2.77
N CYS A 83 -12.68 14.34 1.64
CA CYS A 83 -13.99 14.30 1.04
C CYS A 83 -14.63 13.02 1.57
N ASP A 84 -15.88 13.10 2.02
CA ASP A 84 -16.64 11.92 2.45
C ASP A 84 -16.77 10.86 1.34
N ALA A 85 -16.47 11.26 0.09
CA ALA A 85 -16.42 10.42 -1.11
C ALA A 85 -15.05 10.58 -1.83
N PRO A 86 -14.00 9.85 -1.41
CA PRO A 86 -12.66 9.99 -1.96
C PRO A 86 -12.54 9.59 -3.44
N PHE A 87 -13.51 8.85 -3.97
CA PHE A 87 -13.51 8.32 -5.33
C PHE A 87 -14.59 8.92 -6.24
N SER A 88 -15.28 9.98 -5.81
CA SER A 88 -16.35 10.71 -6.53
C SER A 88 -15.99 11.29 -7.89
N PHE A 89 -14.70 11.30 -8.23
CA PHE A 89 -14.22 11.70 -9.54
C PHE A 89 -14.21 10.55 -10.56
N MET A 90 -14.51 9.32 -10.14
CA MET A 90 -14.69 8.16 -11.01
C MET A 90 -16.18 7.95 -11.31
N ALA A 91 -16.47 7.49 -12.54
CA ALA A 91 -17.84 7.10 -12.89
C ALA A 91 -18.24 5.83 -12.10
N GLY A 92 -19.39 5.85 -11.43
CA GLY A 92 -19.85 4.72 -10.61
C GLY A 92 -19.30 4.66 -9.18
N ASP A 93 -19.03 5.82 -8.57
CA ASP A 93 -18.38 5.99 -7.25
C ASP A 93 -18.93 5.10 -6.11
N GLU A 94 -20.23 4.78 -6.11
CA GLU A 94 -20.86 4.05 -5.00
C GLU A 94 -20.33 2.60 -4.81
N ASP A 95 -19.73 2.00 -5.85
CA ASP A 95 -19.28 0.59 -5.86
C ASP A 95 -17.79 0.38 -6.19
N VAL A 96 -16.96 1.42 -6.05
CA VAL A 96 -15.53 1.30 -6.36
C VAL A 96 -14.84 0.34 -5.38
N ALA A 97 -14.33 -0.77 -5.88
CA ALA A 97 -13.47 -1.67 -5.12
C ALA A 97 -11.99 -1.33 -5.38
N VAL A 98 -11.30 -0.77 -4.39
CA VAL A 98 -9.85 -0.56 -4.44
C VAL A 98 -9.15 -1.86 -4.09
N LEU A 99 -8.25 -2.30 -4.96
CA LEU A 99 -7.55 -3.59 -4.88
C LEU A 99 -6.12 -3.43 -4.35
N ASP A 100 -5.45 -2.34 -4.72
CA ASP A 100 -4.05 -2.11 -4.38
C ASP A 100 -3.70 -0.62 -4.41
N ALA A 101 -2.61 -0.24 -3.73
CA ALA A 101 -2.08 1.12 -3.72
C ALA A 101 -0.55 1.10 -3.80
N CYS A 102 0.01 1.90 -4.70
CA CYS A 102 1.46 1.97 -4.92
C CYS A 102 1.88 3.42 -5.21
N ASN A 103 2.72 3.99 -4.34
CA ASN A 103 3.35 5.31 -4.51
C ASN A 103 2.42 6.44 -5.01
N GLY A 104 1.19 6.48 -4.46
CA GLY A 104 0.20 7.52 -4.73
C GLY A 104 -0.78 7.25 -5.86
N ARG A 105 -0.66 6.10 -6.50
CA ARG A 105 -1.68 5.56 -7.41
C ARG A 105 -2.45 4.44 -6.72
N MET A 106 -3.71 4.27 -7.12
CA MET A 106 -4.57 3.22 -6.60
C MET A 106 -5.17 2.44 -7.76
N LEU A 107 -5.20 1.11 -7.61
CA LEU A 107 -5.82 0.19 -8.55
C LEU A 107 -7.24 -0.09 -8.09
N CYS A 108 -8.20 0.05 -9.01
CA CYS A 108 -9.61 -0.13 -8.75
C CYS A 108 -10.22 -1.16 -9.72
N ARG A 109 -11.20 -1.91 -9.24
CA ARG A 109 -12.12 -2.70 -10.07
C ARG A 109 -13.34 -1.85 -10.39
N THR A 110 -13.74 -1.80 -11.65
CA THR A 110 -14.94 -1.08 -12.09
C THR A 110 -16.21 -1.88 -11.73
N PRO A 111 -17.32 -1.22 -11.36
CA PRO A 111 -18.57 -1.91 -11.08
C PRO A 111 -19.11 -2.63 -12.32
N LYS A 112 -19.68 -3.83 -12.13
CA LYS A 112 -20.35 -4.57 -13.20
C LYS A 112 -21.58 -3.77 -13.67
N GLY A 113 -21.70 -3.51 -14.98
CA GLY A 113 -22.95 -2.98 -15.59
C GLY A 113 -22.97 -1.50 -16.01
N LEU A 114 -21.90 -0.72 -15.79
CA LEU A 114 -21.81 0.65 -16.28
C LEU A 114 -21.33 0.69 -17.75
N THR A 115 -22.28 0.48 -18.66
CA THR A 115 -22.22 0.71 -20.11
C THR A 115 -21.29 -0.21 -20.93
N HIS A 116 -21.49 -0.20 -22.25
CA HIS A 116 -20.87 -1.02 -23.30
C HIS A 116 -19.33 -0.93 -23.44
N HIS A 117 -18.59 -0.64 -22.36
CA HIS A 117 -17.14 -0.43 -22.32
C HIS A 117 -16.45 -1.41 -21.35
N VAL A 118 -16.19 -2.63 -21.84
CA VAL A 118 -14.92 -3.40 -21.96
C VAL A 118 -13.81 -3.35 -20.85
N SER A 119 -13.81 -2.44 -19.87
CA SER A 119 -12.65 -2.24 -18.96
C SER A 119 -12.91 -2.66 -17.52
N ARG A 120 -12.41 -3.84 -17.10
CA ARG A 120 -12.53 -4.41 -15.73
C ARG A 120 -11.74 -3.66 -14.65
N TYR A 121 -10.67 -2.97 -15.03
CA TYR A 121 -9.73 -2.33 -14.11
C TYR A 121 -9.50 -0.86 -14.48
N ALA A 122 -9.26 -0.04 -13.46
CA ALA A 122 -8.87 1.36 -13.61
C ALA A 122 -7.74 1.70 -12.64
N VAL A 123 -6.88 2.65 -13.00
CA VAL A 123 -5.88 3.21 -12.11
C VAL A 123 -6.22 4.67 -11.87
N CYS A 124 -6.34 5.06 -10.61
CA CYS A 124 -6.67 6.41 -10.22
C CYS A 124 -5.57 7.07 -9.36
N ASN A 125 -5.57 8.40 -9.37
CA ASN A 125 -4.75 9.23 -8.51
C ASN A 125 -5.67 10.20 -7.73
N PRO A 126 -5.99 9.87 -6.48
CA PRO A 126 -6.85 10.72 -5.64
C PRO A 126 -6.32 12.15 -5.45
N ALA A 127 -4.99 12.34 -5.43
CA ALA A 127 -4.38 13.66 -5.21
C ALA A 127 -4.61 14.62 -6.39
N THR A 128 -4.77 14.09 -7.61
CA THR A 128 -5.05 14.89 -8.82
C THR A 128 -6.47 14.73 -9.32
N LYS A 129 -7.28 13.85 -8.69
CA LYS A 129 -8.64 13.50 -9.12
C LYS A 129 -8.70 13.05 -10.58
N SER A 130 -7.67 12.31 -11.01
CA SER A 130 -7.57 11.76 -12.37
C SER A 130 -7.57 10.24 -12.31
N TRP A 131 -8.07 9.60 -13.36
CA TRP A 131 -8.08 8.15 -13.50
C TRP A 131 -8.01 7.74 -14.96
N VAL A 132 -7.63 6.49 -15.20
CA VAL A 132 -7.57 5.88 -16.52
C VAL A 132 -8.16 4.48 -16.47
N ALA A 133 -9.06 4.17 -17.39
CA ALA A 133 -9.56 2.81 -17.61
C ALA A 133 -8.50 2.00 -18.35
N LEU A 134 -8.27 0.76 -17.94
CA LEU A 134 -7.35 -0.13 -18.65
C LEU A 134 -8.09 -0.84 -19.78
N PRO A 135 -7.46 -1.07 -20.95
CA PRO A 135 -8.07 -1.87 -22.01
C PRO A 135 -8.38 -3.29 -21.50
N ALA A 136 -9.37 -3.97 -22.08
CA ALA A 136 -9.61 -5.39 -21.78
C ALA A 136 -8.32 -6.19 -22.00
N SER A 137 -8.01 -7.04 -21.05
CA SER A 137 -6.98 -8.06 -21.22
C SER A 137 -7.55 -9.24 -22.01
N SER A 138 -6.68 -9.95 -22.73
CA SER A 138 -7.05 -11.08 -23.60
C SER A 138 -7.88 -12.15 -22.91
N ASN A 139 -7.67 -12.33 -21.60
CA ASN A 139 -8.35 -13.34 -20.80
C ASN A 139 -9.67 -12.87 -20.16
N GLN A 140 -10.18 -11.68 -20.50
CA GLN A 140 -11.52 -11.21 -20.09
C GLN A 140 -12.66 -11.83 -20.92
N GLY A 141 -12.37 -12.77 -21.82
CA GLY A 141 -13.33 -13.37 -22.76
C GLY A 141 -14.07 -14.63 -22.27
N GLY A 142 -13.98 -15.01 -21.00
CA GLY A 142 -14.87 -16.02 -20.43
C GLY A 142 -16.26 -15.42 -20.22
N ASN A 143 -17.32 -16.09 -20.68
CA ASN A 143 -18.70 -15.63 -20.49
C ASN A 143 -18.95 -15.37 -18.98
N ASP A 144 -19.03 -14.09 -18.60
CA ASP A 144 -19.33 -13.62 -17.23
C ASP A 144 -20.80 -13.89 -16.82
N ASP A 145 -21.55 -14.70 -17.58
CA ASP A 145 -22.99 -14.88 -17.44
C ASP A 145 -23.41 -16.13 -16.63
N GLU A 146 -22.50 -17.03 -16.20
CA GLU A 146 -22.96 -18.28 -15.55
C GLU A 146 -22.32 -18.70 -14.21
N ASP A 147 -21.24 -18.09 -13.70
CA ASP A 147 -20.68 -18.53 -12.41
C ASP A 147 -20.38 -17.38 -11.43
N GLU A 148 -21.15 -17.32 -10.34
CA GLU A 148 -20.89 -16.48 -9.16
C GLU A 148 -19.56 -16.86 -8.44
N ASP A 149 -18.98 -18.01 -8.80
CA ASP A 149 -17.80 -18.62 -8.18
C ASP A 149 -16.46 -18.30 -8.86
N ASN A 150 -16.42 -17.44 -9.88
CA ASN A 150 -15.15 -17.09 -10.53
C ASN A 150 -14.31 -16.18 -9.61
N GLU A 151 -13.45 -16.81 -8.81
CA GLU A 151 -12.51 -16.20 -7.87
C GLU A 151 -11.79 -15.03 -8.57
N SER A 152 -11.92 -13.82 -8.02
CA SER A 152 -11.36 -12.63 -8.64
C SER A 152 -9.85 -12.80 -8.77
N ALA A 153 -9.33 -12.66 -10.01
CA ALA A 153 -7.89 -12.71 -10.26
C ALA A 153 -7.14 -11.79 -9.30
N VAL A 154 -5.99 -12.26 -8.81
CA VAL A 154 -5.12 -11.43 -7.95
C VAL A 154 -4.46 -10.38 -8.84
N VAL A 155 -4.65 -9.10 -8.49
CA VAL A 155 -4.13 -7.98 -9.27
C VAL A 155 -3.31 -7.04 -8.40
N ARG A 156 -2.16 -6.62 -8.90
CA ARG A 156 -1.21 -5.74 -8.21
C ARG A 156 -0.77 -4.56 -9.05
N LEU A 157 -0.39 -3.47 -8.40
CA LEU A 157 0.05 -2.22 -9.01
C LEU A 157 1.55 -2.01 -8.77
N GLY A 158 2.29 -1.79 -9.85
CA GLY A 158 3.68 -1.35 -9.80
C GLY A 158 3.82 0.10 -10.26
N PHE A 159 4.33 0.98 -9.40
CA PHE A 159 4.61 2.36 -9.76
C PHE A 159 5.79 2.90 -8.96
N ASP A 160 6.80 3.46 -9.64
CA ASP A 160 7.92 4.15 -8.99
C ASP A 160 8.09 5.56 -9.57
N PRO A 161 7.62 6.60 -8.86
CA PRO A 161 7.68 7.98 -9.33
C PRO A 161 9.11 8.52 -9.43
N ALA A 162 10.11 7.89 -8.80
CA ALA A 162 11.51 8.28 -8.91
C ALA A 162 12.14 7.82 -10.24
N VAL A 163 11.56 6.80 -10.88
CA VAL A 163 12.07 6.20 -12.13
C VAL A 163 11.29 6.71 -13.35
N SER A 164 9.95 6.63 -13.32
CA SER A 164 9.09 7.08 -14.42
C SER A 164 7.70 7.50 -13.92
N GLN A 165 6.95 8.20 -14.77
CA GLN A 165 5.50 8.39 -14.56
C GLN A 165 4.69 7.16 -14.97
N ASP A 166 5.31 6.21 -15.66
CA ASP A 166 4.68 4.98 -16.10
C ASP A 166 4.41 4.05 -14.90
N PHE A 167 3.20 3.50 -14.86
CA PHE A 167 2.79 2.43 -13.97
C PHE A 167 2.56 1.12 -14.74
N TYR A 168 2.52 0.03 -13.97
CA TYR A 168 2.32 -1.34 -14.43
C TYR A 168 1.20 -1.99 -13.62
N VAL A 169 0.40 -2.84 -14.25
CA VAL A 169 -0.63 -3.63 -13.56
C VAL A 169 -0.41 -5.11 -13.86
N PHE A 170 -0.27 -5.90 -12.82
CA PHE A 170 0.02 -7.34 -12.88
C PHE A 170 -1.26 -8.09 -12.55
N VAL A 171 -1.80 -8.85 -13.51
CA VAL A 171 -2.96 -9.73 -13.32
C VAL A 171 -2.45 -11.17 -13.32
N PHE A 172 -2.52 -11.84 -12.18
CA PHE A 172 -2.09 -13.24 -12.07
C PHE A 172 -3.17 -14.17 -12.60
N VAL A 173 -2.77 -15.02 -13.55
CA VAL A 173 -3.64 -16.01 -14.20
C VAL A 173 -3.43 -17.33 -13.48
N LYS A 174 -4.50 -17.90 -12.92
CA LYS A 174 -4.50 -19.22 -12.28
C LYS A 174 -4.99 -20.30 -13.26
N ASP A 175 -4.48 -21.52 -13.11
CA ASP A 175 -5.02 -22.71 -13.79
C ASP A 175 -6.20 -23.33 -13.03
N ASP A 176 -6.75 -24.44 -13.55
CA ASP A 176 -7.86 -25.18 -12.93
C ASP A 176 -7.51 -25.72 -11.52
N ALA A 177 -6.21 -25.88 -11.22
CA ALA A 177 -5.72 -26.28 -9.90
C ALA A 177 -5.49 -25.08 -8.96
N LYS A 178 -5.90 -23.87 -9.38
CA LYS A 178 -5.71 -22.59 -8.68
C LYS A 178 -4.24 -22.18 -8.51
N ILE A 179 -3.35 -22.76 -9.29
CA ILE A 179 -1.92 -22.43 -9.27
C ILE A 179 -1.65 -21.30 -10.26
N VAL A 180 -0.76 -20.37 -9.91
CA VAL A 180 -0.34 -19.29 -10.82
C VAL A 180 0.35 -19.87 -12.07
N ALA A 181 -0.37 -19.87 -13.19
CA ALA A 181 0.09 -20.32 -14.50
C ALA A 181 0.85 -19.24 -15.26
N GLY A 182 0.61 -17.97 -14.96
CA GLY A 182 1.31 -16.84 -15.58
C GLY A 182 0.81 -15.50 -15.09
N VAL A 183 1.29 -14.44 -15.75
CA VAL A 183 0.93 -13.06 -15.44
C VAL A 183 0.68 -12.28 -16.73
N GLU A 184 -0.45 -11.55 -16.78
CA GLU A 184 -0.69 -10.51 -17.77
C GLU A 184 -0.23 -9.17 -17.15
N ILE A 185 0.72 -8.52 -17.81
CA ILE A 185 1.28 -7.24 -17.35
C ILE A 185 0.86 -6.14 -18.31
N TYR A 186 0.13 -5.14 -17.80
CA TYR A 186 -0.14 -3.91 -18.52
C TYR A 186 0.99 -2.92 -18.27
N SER A 187 1.51 -2.28 -19.32
CA SER A 187 2.38 -1.11 -19.19
C SER A 187 1.68 0.14 -19.71
N SER A 188 1.59 1.17 -18.89
CA SER A 188 1.08 2.48 -19.31
C SER A 188 1.97 3.19 -20.33
N LYS A 189 3.24 2.79 -20.45
CA LYS A 189 4.17 3.33 -21.45
C LYS A 189 3.84 2.85 -22.87
N THR A 190 3.44 1.59 -23.00
CA THR A 190 3.12 0.96 -24.27
C THR A 190 1.61 0.86 -24.53
N GLU A 191 0.80 1.17 -23.51
CA GLU A 191 -0.67 1.05 -23.51
C GLU A 191 -1.15 -0.35 -23.91
N ALA A 192 -0.37 -1.37 -23.56
CA ALA A 192 -0.58 -2.74 -24.01
C ALA A 192 -0.37 -3.76 -22.90
N TRP A 193 -1.06 -4.89 -23.02
CA TRP A 193 -0.88 -6.07 -22.18
C TRP A 193 0.17 -7.00 -22.79
N SER A 194 1.00 -7.60 -21.95
CA SER A 194 1.91 -8.69 -22.31
C SER A 194 1.71 -9.86 -21.36
N TYR A 195 1.43 -11.04 -21.91
CA TYR A 195 1.36 -12.28 -21.14
C TYR A 195 2.72 -12.96 -21.05
N LYS A 196 3.03 -13.50 -19.87
CA LYS A 196 4.20 -14.34 -19.62
C LYS A 196 3.79 -15.55 -18.79
N GLU A 197 4.22 -16.73 -19.21
CA GLU A 197 4.05 -17.97 -18.44
C GLU A 197 4.87 -17.89 -17.15
N SER A 198 4.30 -18.43 -16.08
CA SER A 198 4.95 -18.52 -14.79
C SER A 198 6.18 -19.42 -14.90
N ARG A 199 7.30 -18.94 -14.36
CA ARG A 199 8.54 -19.74 -14.26
C ARG A 199 8.70 -20.39 -12.88
N TRP A 200 7.71 -20.23 -11.99
CA TRP A 200 7.71 -20.93 -10.71
C TRP A 200 7.29 -22.39 -10.91
N ASN A 201 8.06 -23.28 -10.30
CA ASN A 201 7.95 -24.73 -10.42
C ASN A 201 7.17 -25.39 -9.28
N SER A 202 6.73 -24.63 -8.28
CA SER A 202 5.97 -25.08 -7.11
C SER A 202 4.51 -24.66 -7.19
N ALA A 203 3.65 -25.39 -6.46
CA ALA A 203 2.25 -25.04 -6.27
C ALA A 203 2.16 -23.65 -5.63
N THR A 204 1.89 -22.66 -6.47
CA THR A 204 1.85 -21.25 -6.12
C THR A 204 0.40 -20.87 -5.96
N ASP A 205 -0.13 -20.96 -4.75
CA ASP A 205 -1.41 -20.33 -4.44
C ASP A 205 -1.14 -18.88 -3.99
N LEU A 206 -1.89 -17.96 -4.56
CA LEU A 206 -1.78 -16.52 -4.31
C LEU A 206 -3.16 -16.00 -3.96
N PHE A 207 -3.29 -15.37 -2.80
CA PHE A 207 -4.56 -14.84 -2.32
C PHE A 207 -4.65 -13.33 -2.56
N GLU A 208 -5.87 -12.80 -2.65
CA GLU A 208 -6.10 -11.36 -2.86
C GLU A 208 -5.44 -10.52 -1.74
N ASP A 209 -5.39 -11.05 -0.51
CA ASP A 209 -4.79 -10.40 0.65
C ASP A 209 -3.28 -10.67 0.82
N SER A 210 -2.64 -11.44 -0.08
CA SER A 210 -1.20 -11.72 0.00
C SER A 210 -0.36 -10.44 -0.06
N PRO A 211 0.58 -10.23 0.87
CA PRO A 211 1.47 -9.07 0.88
C PRO A 211 2.22 -8.89 -0.43
N SER A 212 2.35 -7.64 -0.87
CA SER A 212 3.17 -7.30 -2.04
C SER A 212 3.72 -5.88 -1.96
N ILE A 213 4.87 -5.67 -2.61
CA ILE A 213 5.50 -4.36 -2.73
C ILE A 213 6.24 -4.23 -4.06
N PHE A 214 6.10 -3.08 -4.71
CA PHE A 214 6.88 -2.76 -5.90
C PHE A 214 8.14 -1.98 -5.49
N LEU A 215 9.31 -2.54 -5.81
CA LEU A 215 10.60 -1.98 -5.42
C LEU A 215 11.65 -2.34 -6.47
N ASN A 216 12.53 -1.40 -6.83
CA ASN A 216 13.65 -1.64 -7.76
C ASN A 216 13.23 -2.25 -9.12
N GLY A 217 12.05 -1.88 -9.63
CA GLY A 217 11.51 -2.41 -10.89
C GLY A 217 10.94 -3.83 -10.82
N LEU A 218 10.83 -4.38 -9.61
CA LEU A 218 10.33 -5.73 -9.33
C LEU A 218 9.08 -5.65 -8.46
N LEU A 219 8.05 -6.40 -8.82
CA LEU A 219 6.93 -6.69 -7.92
C LEU A 219 7.34 -7.86 -7.03
N HIS A 220 7.53 -7.59 -5.74
CA HIS A 220 7.78 -8.61 -4.73
C HIS A 220 6.48 -8.99 -4.04
N PHE A 221 6.30 -10.27 -3.75
CA PHE A 221 5.14 -10.76 -3.01
C PHE A 221 5.45 -12.11 -2.37
N THR A 222 4.55 -12.58 -1.52
CA THR A 222 4.74 -13.85 -0.81
C THR A 222 3.89 -14.97 -1.40
N ILE A 223 4.52 -16.14 -1.52
CA ILE A 223 3.89 -17.40 -1.89
C ILE A 223 4.27 -18.38 -0.79
N HIS A 224 3.29 -18.83 -0.01
CA HIS A 224 3.56 -19.58 1.22
C HIS A 224 4.56 -18.81 2.10
N TYR A 225 5.72 -19.41 2.42
CA TYR A 225 6.79 -18.81 3.23
C TYR A 225 7.94 -18.23 2.41
N HIS A 226 7.79 -18.18 1.09
CA HIS A 226 8.79 -17.65 0.19
C HIS A 226 8.45 -16.24 -0.26
N VAL A 227 9.48 -15.39 -0.30
CA VAL A 227 9.39 -14.11 -0.99
C VAL A 227 9.80 -14.33 -2.44
N VAL A 228 8.91 -14.03 -3.37
CA VAL A 228 9.19 -14.07 -4.81
C VAL A 228 9.14 -12.68 -5.41
N SER A 229 9.68 -12.54 -6.61
CA SER A 229 9.44 -11.35 -7.40
C SER A 229 9.39 -11.62 -8.90
N VAL A 230 8.74 -10.71 -9.61
CA VAL A 230 8.66 -10.66 -11.07
C VAL A 230 8.96 -9.23 -11.55
N ASP A 231 9.74 -9.10 -12.62
CA ASP A 231 10.00 -7.79 -13.23
C ASP A 231 8.83 -7.28 -14.08
N VAL A 232 8.89 -6.01 -14.47
CA VAL A 232 7.86 -5.36 -15.30
C VAL A 232 7.72 -5.94 -16.71
N GLU A 233 8.67 -6.74 -17.17
CA GLU A 233 8.63 -7.41 -18.49
C GLU A 233 8.16 -8.88 -18.36
N GLY A 234 8.06 -9.39 -17.14
CA GLY A 234 7.81 -10.80 -16.81
C GLY A 234 8.92 -11.74 -17.29
N GLU A 235 10.16 -11.26 -17.38
CA GLU A 235 11.32 -12.04 -17.85
C GLU A 235 12.20 -12.54 -16.72
N SER A 236 12.33 -11.78 -15.64
CA SER A 236 13.08 -12.17 -14.44
C SER A 236 12.12 -12.57 -13.33
N TRP A 237 12.30 -13.78 -12.84
CA TRP A 237 11.51 -14.38 -11.76
C TRP A 237 12.49 -14.81 -10.67
N LEU A 238 12.42 -14.18 -9.51
CA LEU A 238 13.30 -14.49 -8.39
C LEU A 238 12.53 -15.24 -7.31
N LEU A 239 13.19 -16.23 -6.72
CA LEU A 239 12.72 -16.96 -5.54
C LEU A 239 13.76 -16.74 -4.44
N LEU A 240 13.36 -16.05 -3.38
CA LEU A 240 14.17 -15.88 -2.19
C LEU A 240 13.84 -17.02 -1.22
N PRO A 241 14.84 -17.64 -0.57
CA PRO A 241 14.61 -18.74 0.36
C PRO A 241 13.75 -18.27 1.54
N ALA A 242 13.01 -19.19 2.14
CA ALA A 242 12.29 -18.94 3.39
C ALA A 242 13.30 -18.60 4.49
N LEU A 243 12.95 -17.64 5.34
CA LEU A 243 13.89 -17.04 6.31
C LEU A 243 13.90 -17.71 7.68
N GLU A 244 12.91 -18.56 7.96
CA GLU A 244 12.85 -19.39 9.14
C GLU A 244 12.47 -20.83 8.74
N ASP A 245 12.83 -21.81 9.56
CA ASP A 245 12.32 -23.19 9.47
C ASP A 245 10.84 -23.17 9.83
N VAL A 246 9.99 -22.82 8.86
CA VAL A 246 8.56 -22.82 9.08
C VAL A 246 8.08 -24.27 9.04
N ASP A 247 7.55 -24.74 10.16
CA ASP A 247 6.95 -26.06 10.26
C ASP A 247 5.65 -26.05 9.42
N ASP A 248 5.58 -26.87 8.36
CA ASP A 248 4.47 -26.95 7.38
C ASP A 248 3.08 -27.21 8.00
N LEU A 249 3.01 -27.39 9.31
CA LEU A 249 1.83 -27.81 10.08
C LEU A 249 1.13 -26.68 10.84
N THR A 250 1.68 -25.46 10.87
CA THR A 250 1.06 -24.30 11.55
C THR A 250 0.47 -23.29 10.56
N VAL A 251 -0.47 -22.49 11.06
CA VAL A 251 -1.38 -21.59 10.32
C VAL A 251 -0.66 -20.78 9.25
N TYR A 252 -1.27 -20.69 8.05
CA TYR A 252 -0.80 -19.88 6.91
C TYR A 252 -0.77 -18.39 7.28
N ASP A 253 0.37 -17.91 7.80
CA ASP A 253 0.70 -16.48 7.84
C ASP A 253 1.81 -16.23 6.81
N PRO A 254 1.49 -15.59 5.67
CA PRO A 254 2.46 -15.32 4.60
C PRO A 254 3.44 -14.19 4.97
N GLY A 255 3.38 -13.67 6.21
CA GLY A 255 4.21 -12.56 6.69
C GLY A 255 3.77 -11.22 6.12
N PHE A 256 4.68 -10.25 6.12
CA PHE A 256 4.47 -8.91 5.61
C PHE A 256 5.69 -8.42 4.84
N LEU A 257 5.46 -7.71 3.73
CA LEU A 257 6.51 -7.09 2.94
C LEU A 257 6.45 -5.57 3.06
N GLY A 258 7.60 -4.95 3.32
CA GLY A 258 7.74 -3.51 3.40
C GLY A 258 9.05 -3.02 2.81
N GLN A 259 9.27 -1.71 2.90
CA GLN A 259 10.53 -1.07 2.55
C GLN A 259 11.15 -0.47 3.81
N TYR A 260 12.37 -0.87 4.14
CA TYR A 260 13.14 -0.31 5.24
C TYR A 260 14.45 0.29 4.71
N GLN A 261 14.59 1.61 4.84
CA GLN A 261 15.79 2.36 4.40
C GLN A 261 16.17 2.06 2.94
N GLY A 262 15.18 1.99 2.05
CA GLY A 262 15.37 1.69 0.62
C GLY A 262 15.50 0.21 0.28
N HIS A 263 15.61 -0.68 1.27
CA HIS A 263 15.78 -2.12 1.07
C HIS A 263 14.46 -2.86 1.30
N LEU A 264 14.34 -4.04 0.69
CA LEU A 264 13.21 -4.93 0.92
C LEU A 264 13.27 -5.44 2.35
N CYS A 265 12.13 -5.36 3.04
CA CYS A 265 11.95 -5.86 4.40
C CYS A 265 10.88 -6.94 4.40
N TYR A 266 11.16 -8.05 5.07
CA TYR A 266 10.21 -9.13 5.34
C TYR A 266 10.01 -9.24 6.85
N MET A 267 8.77 -9.26 7.29
CA MET A 267 8.40 -9.36 8.69
C MET A 267 7.47 -10.54 8.88
N ASN A 268 7.79 -11.41 9.83
CA ASN A 268 6.99 -12.59 10.11
C ASN A 268 6.91 -12.85 11.61
N LEU A 269 5.80 -13.47 12.01
CA LEU A 269 5.67 -14.02 13.34
C LEU A 269 6.44 -15.34 13.43
N CYS A 270 7.10 -15.57 14.56
CA CYS A 270 7.67 -16.88 14.84
C CYS A 270 6.55 -17.91 15.10
N ALA A 271 6.87 -19.20 14.99
CA ALA A 271 5.89 -20.29 15.02
C ALA A 271 5.03 -20.36 16.31
N ASP A 272 5.53 -19.86 17.44
CA ASP A 272 4.79 -19.78 18.70
C ASP A 272 4.03 -18.44 18.88
N GLU A 273 4.03 -17.58 17.85
CA GLU A 273 3.38 -16.27 17.79
C GLU A 273 3.83 -15.28 18.89
N THR A 274 5.01 -15.48 19.48
CA THR A 274 5.49 -14.65 20.61
C THR A 274 6.31 -13.43 20.20
N HIS A 275 6.96 -13.47 19.03
CA HIS A 275 7.82 -12.41 18.52
C HIS A 275 7.58 -12.17 17.03
N LEU A 276 7.73 -10.90 16.63
CA LEU A 276 7.86 -10.47 15.25
C LEU A 276 9.35 -10.34 14.89
N SER A 277 9.80 -11.10 13.90
CA SER A 277 11.14 -11.00 13.32
C SER A 277 11.11 -10.00 12.14
N ILE A 278 12.13 -9.15 12.03
CA ILE A 278 12.26 -8.16 10.94
C ILE A 278 13.56 -8.40 10.19
N TRP A 279 13.44 -8.90 8.98
CA TRP A 279 14.54 -9.23 8.09
C TRP A 279 14.66 -8.19 6.98
N VAL A 280 15.88 -7.78 6.66
CA VAL A 280 16.17 -6.83 5.59
C VAL A 280 17.12 -7.48 4.60
N LEU A 281 16.77 -7.41 3.31
CA LEU A 281 17.61 -7.90 2.23
C LEU A 281 18.65 -6.82 1.90
N GLU A 282 19.89 -7.01 2.38
CA GLU A 282 20.97 -6.05 2.16
C GLU A 282 21.66 -6.23 0.80
N ASP A 283 21.77 -7.48 0.34
CA ASP A 283 22.35 -7.81 -0.96
C ASP A 283 21.41 -8.72 -1.76
N TYR A 284 20.82 -8.14 -2.81
CA TYR A 284 19.96 -8.85 -3.76
C TYR A 284 20.69 -9.94 -4.56
N HIS A 285 21.97 -9.77 -4.85
CA HIS A 285 22.75 -10.73 -5.64
C HIS A 285 23.25 -11.89 -4.79
N ALA A 286 23.61 -11.62 -3.54
CA ALA A 286 24.03 -12.65 -2.59
C ALA A 286 22.84 -13.33 -1.88
N ASN A 287 21.62 -12.82 -2.03
CA ASN A 287 20.44 -13.20 -1.24
C ASN A 287 20.69 -13.09 0.27
N GLU A 288 21.40 -12.03 0.68
CA GLU A 288 21.81 -11.83 2.06
C GLU A 288 20.73 -11.12 2.86
N TRP A 289 19.98 -11.90 3.63
CA TRP A 289 19.00 -11.40 4.58
C TRP A 289 19.63 -11.23 5.96
N VAL A 290 19.44 -10.05 6.54
CA VAL A 290 19.95 -9.69 7.87
C VAL A 290 18.78 -9.45 8.81
N LEU A 291 18.74 -10.17 9.93
CA LEU A 291 17.79 -9.90 11.01
C LEU A 291 18.17 -8.58 11.69
N LYS A 292 17.28 -7.57 11.58
CA LYS A 292 17.50 -6.24 12.16
C LYS A 292 16.90 -6.11 13.55
N HIS A 293 15.69 -6.61 13.74
CA HIS A 293 14.96 -6.49 14.99
C HIS A 293 14.17 -7.77 15.27
N ARG A 294 13.96 -8.02 16.57
CA ARG A 294 13.04 -9.04 17.08
C ARG A 294 12.23 -8.37 18.19
N ILE A 295 10.92 -8.27 17.99
CA ILE A 295 10.01 -7.52 18.86
C ILE A 295 9.04 -8.50 19.49
N THR A 296 8.87 -8.48 20.81
CA THR A 296 7.84 -9.30 21.45
C THR A 296 6.44 -8.77 21.12
N ILE A 297 5.45 -9.65 21.01
CA ILE A 297 4.06 -9.19 20.81
C ILE A 297 3.58 -8.35 21.99
N GLN A 298 4.06 -8.65 23.21
CA GLN A 298 3.81 -7.84 24.39
C GLN A 298 4.27 -6.38 24.19
N GLU A 299 5.48 -6.13 23.68
CA GLU A 299 5.96 -4.76 23.40
C GLU A 299 5.07 -4.01 22.39
N LEU A 300 4.45 -4.73 21.44
CA LEU A 300 3.52 -4.14 20.47
C LEU A 300 2.13 -3.86 21.07
N THR A 301 1.71 -4.60 22.09
CA THR A 301 0.35 -4.55 22.64
C THR A 301 0.26 -3.87 24.01
N GLU A 302 1.37 -3.64 24.70
CA GLU A 302 1.45 -3.11 26.08
C GLU A 302 0.66 -1.83 26.31
N ASN A 303 0.60 -0.95 25.31
CA ASN A 303 -0.07 0.34 25.39
C ASN A 303 -1.58 0.27 25.12
N ILE A 304 -2.12 -0.92 24.91
CA ILE A 304 -3.52 -1.17 24.63
C ILE A 304 -4.16 -1.63 25.94
N CYS A 305 -5.27 -1.03 26.34
CA CYS A 305 -6.00 -1.53 27.49
C CYS A 305 -6.40 -3.00 27.22
N PRO A 306 -5.94 -3.99 28.02
CA PRO A 306 -6.53 -5.31 27.94
C PRO A 306 -8.04 -5.17 28.19
N PRO A 307 -8.88 -6.05 27.61
CA PRO A 307 -10.32 -6.00 27.85
C PRO A 307 -10.54 -5.92 29.36
N LYS A 308 -11.42 -5.02 29.80
CA LYS A 308 -11.81 -4.88 31.21
C LYS A 308 -12.29 -6.24 31.70
N ILE A 309 -11.41 -7.00 32.35
CA ILE A 309 -11.82 -8.13 33.17
C ILE A 309 -12.55 -7.47 34.34
N ASN A 310 -13.87 -7.44 34.28
CA ASN A 310 -14.67 -7.01 35.42
C ASN A 310 -14.34 -7.95 36.58
N TYR A 311 -13.64 -7.43 37.59
CA TYR A 311 -13.40 -8.07 38.88
C TYR A 311 -14.72 -8.18 39.68
N PHE A 312 -15.73 -8.84 39.11
CA PHE A 312 -16.93 -9.30 39.79
C PHE A 312 -17.42 -10.60 39.14
N GLY A 313 -16.59 -11.64 39.24
CA GLY A 313 -17.04 -12.97 39.65
C GLY A 313 -18.11 -13.74 38.87
N GLN A 314 -18.50 -13.35 37.65
CA GLN A 314 -19.34 -14.19 36.78
C GLN A 314 -18.94 -14.04 35.31
N VAL A 315 -18.10 -14.99 34.89
CA VAL A 315 -17.81 -15.29 33.48
C VAL A 315 -18.96 -16.13 32.95
N THR A 316 -19.78 -15.56 32.07
CA THR A 316 -20.51 -16.35 31.07
C THR A 316 -19.76 -16.17 29.75
N ILE A 317 -18.56 -16.74 29.66
CA ILE A 317 -17.91 -16.99 28.37
C ILE A 317 -18.48 -18.32 27.90
N GLN A 318 -19.40 -18.28 26.95
CA GLN A 318 -19.57 -19.45 26.07
C GLN A 318 -18.21 -19.67 25.40
N GLN A 319 -17.68 -20.87 25.63
CA GLN A 319 -16.36 -21.34 25.24
C GLN A 319 -16.06 -21.01 23.77
N LEU A 320 -15.27 -19.96 23.55
CA LEU A 320 -14.40 -19.86 22.39
C LEU A 320 -12.97 -20.00 22.94
N PRO A 321 -12.09 -20.81 22.33
CA PRO A 321 -10.72 -20.96 22.79
C PRO A 321 -10.04 -19.59 22.86
N GLU A 322 -9.15 -19.42 23.83
CA GLU A 322 -8.29 -18.23 23.97
C GLU A 322 -7.69 -17.89 22.60
N ILE A 323 -8.16 -16.81 21.99
CA ILE A 323 -7.62 -16.31 20.73
C ILE A 323 -6.24 -15.73 21.07
N PRO A 324 -5.14 -16.19 20.45
CA PRO A 324 -3.79 -15.67 20.70
C PRO A 324 -3.72 -14.15 20.56
N GLU A 325 -2.92 -13.49 21.40
CA GLU A 325 -2.76 -12.03 21.37
C GLU A 325 -2.31 -11.52 19.99
N ALA A 326 -1.52 -12.31 19.26
CA ALA A 326 -1.07 -12.01 17.91
C ALA A 326 -2.22 -11.83 16.90
N LYS A 327 -3.39 -12.43 17.13
CA LYS A 327 -4.55 -12.28 16.24
C LYS A 327 -5.26 -10.92 16.37
N TYR A 328 -4.87 -10.09 17.34
CA TYR A 328 -5.45 -8.76 17.52
C TYR A 328 -4.66 -7.64 16.88
N PHE A 329 -3.50 -7.92 16.25
CA PHE A 329 -2.75 -6.91 15.54
C PHE A 329 -2.56 -7.27 14.07
N ARG A 330 -2.45 -6.25 13.22
CA ARG A 330 -2.22 -6.39 11.78
C ARG A 330 -1.25 -5.32 11.31
N LEU A 331 -0.16 -5.74 10.67
CA LEU A 331 0.82 -4.85 10.06
C LEU A 331 0.19 -4.10 8.88
N ILE A 332 0.47 -2.80 8.76
CA ILE A 332 -0.03 -1.96 7.68
C ILE A 332 1.09 -1.55 6.73
N THR A 333 2.15 -0.94 7.26
CA THR A 333 3.27 -0.43 6.46
C THR A 333 4.49 -0.09 7.31
N VAL A 334 5.66 -0.08 6.69
CA VAL A 334 6.85 0.58 7.25
C VAL A 334 6.83 2.02 6.77
N HIS A 335 6.94 2.99 7.69
CA HIS A 335 6.93 4.39 7.32
C HIS A 335 8.14 4.70 6.40
N PRO A 336 7.95 5.30 5.21
CA PRO A 336 9.02 5.45 4.23
C PRO A 336 10.19 6.34 4.71
N ASP A 337 9.89 7.35 5.53
CA ASP A 337 10.89 8.34 5.98
C ASP A 337 11.35 8.21 7.44
N CYS A 338 10.74 7.30 8.21
CA CYS A 338 10.99 7.12 9.64
C CYS A 338 11.15 5.62 9.90
N ASN A 339 11.98 5.24 10.86
CA ASN A 339 12.12 3.83 11.24
C ASN A 339 10.92 3.36 12.09
N TRP A 340 9.70 3.61 11.60
CA TRP A 340 8.45 3.25 12.28
C TRP A 340 7.73 2.13 11.54
N ILE A 341 7.19 1.19 12.29
CA ILE A 341 6.24 0.21 11.79
C ILE A 341 4.86 0.68 12.20
N LEU A 342 3.99 0.84 11.21
CA LEU A 342 2.59 1.19 11.42
C LEU A 342 1.76 -0.08 11.37
N TYR A 343 0.99 -0.30 12.42
CA TYR A 343 0.14 -1.46 12.58
C TYR A 343 -1.16 -1.03 13.25
N VAL A 344 -2.22 -1.80 13.05
CA VAL A 344 -3.44 -1.67 13.84
C VAL A 344 -3.47 -2.74 14.90
N CYS A 345 -4.07 -2.42 16.04
CA CYS A 345 -4.35 -3.42 17.05
C CYS A 345 -5.68 -3.13 17.76
N GLY A 346 -6.42 -4.20 18.05
CA GLY A 346 -7.72 -4.15 18.71
C GLY A 346 -8.64 -5.30 18.31
N ARG A 347 -9.69 -5.53 19.12
CA ARG A 347 -10.67 -6.60 18.88
C ARG A 347 -11.98 -6.10 18.28
N GLU A 348 -12.48 -4.97 18.79
CA GLU A 348 -13.75 -4.36 18.36
C GLU A 348 -13.52 -3.07 17.58
N GLU A 349 -12.49 -2.31 17.95
CA GLU A 349 -12.06 -1.09 17.30
C GLU A 349 -10.57 -1.17 16.99
N ASP A 350 -10.19 -0.81 15.76
CA ASP A 350 -8.81 -0.75 15.32
C ASP A 350 -8.15 0.52 15.84
N THR A 351 -7.14 0.36 16.69
CA THR A 351 -6.27 1.47 17.10
C THR A 351 -5.02 1.47 16.22
N LEU A 352 -4.77 2.59 15.55
CA LEU A 352 -3.53 2.79 14.81
C LEU A 352 -2.36 3.03 15.78
N MET A 353 -1.35 2.21 15.64
CA MET A 353 -0.14 2.19 16.46
C MET A 353 1.08 2.49 15.58
N ALA A 354 2.11 3.07 16.19
CA ALA A 354 3.45 3.16 15.61
C ALA A 354 4.47 2.54 16.57
N TYR A 355 5.25 1.59 16.10
CA TYR A 355 6.44 1.10 16.79
C TYR A 355 7.67 1.80 16.24
N ASP A 356 8.38 2.52 17.09
CA ASP A 356 9.63 3.22 16.74
C ASP A 356 10.82 2.29 16.93
N MET A 357 11.38 1.78 15.82
CA MET A 357 12.52 0.85 15.85
C MET A 357 13.81 1.49 16.36
N ASP A 358 13.94 2.82 16.34
CA ASP A 358 15.13 3.49 16.90
C ASP A 358 15.07 3.55 18.43
N LYS A 359 13.86 3.55 18.99
CA LYS A 359 13.62 3.70 20.45
C LYS A 359 13.15 2.42 21.12
N ASN A 360 12.73 1.43 20.34
CA ASN A 360 12.04 0.23 20.79
C ASN A 360 10.79 0.55 21.61
N GLU A 361 9.98 1.51 21.13
CA GLU A 361 8.78 1.97 21.84
C GLU A 361 7.56 1.97 20.90
N ALA A 362 6.49 1.31 21.32
CA ALA A 362 5.17 1.45 20.72
C ALA A 362 4.47 2.72 21.23
N ARG A 363 3.69 3.37 20.37
CA ARG A 363 2.82 4.50 20.74
C ARG A 363 1.49 4.42 20.03
N VAL A 364 0.44 4.89 20.70
CA VAL A 364 -0.88 5.11 20.10
C VAL A 364 -0.81 6.35 19.20
N ILE A 365 -1.30 6.24 17.96
CA ILE A 365 -1.49 7.39 17.06
C ILE A 365 -2.93 7.89 17.18
N GLN A 366 -3.90 7.05 16.84
CA GLN A 366 -5.32 7.40 16.84
C GLN A 366 -6.21 6.15 16.75
N ASN A 367 -7.48 6.27 17.12
CA ASN A 367 -8.49 5.23 16.93
C ASN A 367 -9.13 5.38 15.53
N LEU A 368 -9.25 4.26 14.79
CA LEU A 368 -9.79 4.22 13.43
C LEU A 368 -11.22 3.64 13.36
N GLY A 369 -11.80 3.19 14.48
CA GLY A 369 -13.06 2.44 14.50
C GLY A 369 -12.90 1.05 13.86
N SER A 370 -13.95 0.51 13.25
CA SER A 370 -13.90 -0.79 12.57
C SER A 370 -13.55 -0.63 11.09
N CYS A 371 -12.29 -0.88 10.72
CA CYS A 371 -11.78 -0.78 9.35
C CYS A 371 -11.39 -2.16 8.82
N THR A 372 -12.01 -2.61 7.72
CA THR A 372 -11.68 -3.93 7.15
C THR A 372 -10.39 -3.92 6.34
N VAL A 373 -10.09 -2.81 5.69
CA VAL A 373 -8.92 -2.62 4.82
C VAL A 373 -8.31 -1.28 5.15
N LEU A 374 -6.99 -1.18 5.14
CA LEU A 374 -6.24 0.06 5.32
C LEU A 374 -5.07 0.07 4.33
N LEU A 375 -5.12 0.97 3.36
CA LEU A 375 -4.10 1.13 2.33
C LEU A 375 -3.28 2.40 2.61
N PRO A 376 -1.95 2.30 2.84
CA PRO A 376 -1.10 3.47 3.04
C PRO A 376 -1.07 4.34 1.78
N TYR A 377 -1.05 5.65 1.95
CA TYR A 377 -1.12 6.59 0.83
C TYR A 377 -0.09 7.73 0.92
N VAL A 378 0.73 7.81 -0.11
CA VAL A 378 1.69 8.90 -0.37
C VAL A 378 1.13 9.72 -1.54
N PRO A 379 0.63 10.96 -1.35
CA PRO A 379 0.05 11.73 -2.44
C PRO A 379 1.02 11.94 -3.62
N PHE A 380 0.54 11.82 -4.85
CA PHE A 380 1.35 12.05 -6.04
C PHE A 380 0.76 13.18 -6.91
N TYR A 381 1.42 14.34 -6.98
CA TYR A 381 0.87 15.55 -7.59
C TYR A 381 1.35 15.85 -9.03
N ALA A 382 2.04 14.92 -9.70
CA ALA A 382 2.54 15.15 -11.06
C ALA A 382 1.41 15.36 -12.10
N LYS A 383 1.77 15.57 -13.37
CA LYS A 383 0.78 15.79 -14.44
C LYS A 383 -0.28 14.68 -14.45
N SER A 384 -1.52 15.07 -14.72
CA SER A 384 -2.68 14.17 -14.79
C SER A 384 -2.37 12.99 -15.70
N LEU A 385 -2.91 11.82 -15.37
CA LEU A 385 -3.16 10.77 -16.34
C LEU A 385 -3.91 11.44 -17.51
N THR A 386 -3.32 11.47 -18.70
CA THR A 386 -3.89 12.21 -19.84
C THR A 386 -5.25 11.64 -20.22
N ASP A 387 -6.19 12.56 -20.50
CA ASP A 387 -7.59 12.31 -20.80
C ASP A 387 -7.80 11.19 -21.82
N GLY A 388 -8.32 10.04 -21.35
CA GLY A 388 -9.06 9.14 -22.23
C GLY A 388 -10.35 9.84 -22.61
N HIS A 389 -10.36 10.50 -23.78
CA HIS A 389 -11.51 11.13 -24.44
C HIS A 389 -12.85 11.01 -23.69
N GLY A 390 -13.04 11.85 -22.67
CA GLY A 390 -14.37 12.23 -22.22
C GLY A 390 -14.99 13.03 -23.35
N LEU A 391 -15.91 12.40 -24.07
CA LEU A 391 -16.75 13.00 -25.10
C LEU A 391 -17.11 14.44 -24.70
N SER A 392 -16.64 15.36 -25.53
CA SER A 392 -17.10 16.73 -25.57
C SER A 392 -18.62 16.76 -25.46
N HIS A 393 -19.12 17.63 -24.58
CA HIS A 393 -20.45 18.21 -24.66
C HIS A 393 -20.98 18.23 -26.10
N ILE A 394 -22.04 17.47 -26.37
CA ILE A 394 -23.02 17.88 -27.37
C ILE A 394 -24.33 18.03 -26.63
N ALA A 395 -24.60 19.29 -26.28
CA ALA A 395 -25.95 19.77 -26.14
C ALA A 395 -26.62 19.71 -27.52
N LEU A 396 -27.69 18.92 -27.63
CA LEU A 396 -29.01 19.34 -28.09
C LEU A 396 -30.02 18.22 -27.85
#